data_AF-A0AAV2SLH3-F1
#
_entry.id   AF-A0AAV2SLH3-F1
#
_cell.length_a   1.000
_cell.length_b   1.000
_cell.length_c   1.000
_cell.angle_alpha   90.00
_cell.angle_beta   90.00
_cell.angle_gamma   90.00
#
_symmetry.space_group_name_H-M   'P 1'
#
loop_
_entity.id
_entity.type
_entity.pdbx_description
1 polymer ?
#
loop_
_entity_poly.entity_id
_entity_poly.type
_entity_poly.pdbx_seq_one_letter_code
_entity_poly.pdbx_strand_id
1 'polypeptide(L)'
;MSLLSCLVLSGLLVPYVSPLDNGLALTPPMGWLAWERFRCNLDCENDPDNCIHENLFVQHADLMASEGYSEVGYDTVTLDDCWMAMERDSDGKLQGDHERFPSGIKALADH
;
A
#
# COMPACT_ATOMS: atom_id res chain seq x y z
N MET A 1 31.79 -13.78 51.13
CA MET A 1 30.63 -14.23 50.32
C MET A 1 29.68 -13.06 50.20
N SER A 2 29.58 -12.35 49.09
CA SER A 2 29.04 -12.75 47.77
C SER A 2 27.79 -11.90 47.51
N LEU A 3 27.99 -10.60 47.28
CA LEU A 3 26.95 -9.68 46.79
C LEU A 3 27.23 -9.22 45.35
N LEU A 4 28.31 -9.69 44.72
CA LEU A 4 28.70 -9.32 43.35
C LEU A 4 28.12 -10.25 42.26
N SER A 5 27.46 -11.35 42.62
CA SER A 5 27.04 -12.38 41.64
C SER A 5 25.65 -12.19 41.02
N CYS A 6 24.84 -11.22 41.44
CA CYS A 6 23.46 -11.09 40.92
C CYS A 6 23.29 -10.09 39.77
N LEU A 7 24.34 -9.38 39.35
CA LEU A 7 24.20 -8.30 38.34
C LEU A 7 24.55 -8.70 36.90
N VAL A 8 24.88 -9.96 36.63
CA VAL A 8 25.41 -10.37 35.30
C VAL A 8 24.41 -11.21 34.47
N LEU A 9 23.24 -11.57 35.00
CA LEU A 9 22.31 -12.49 34.30
C LEU A 9 20.96 -11.91 33.84
N SER A 10 20.79 -10.59 33.83
CA SER A 10 19.56 -9.96 33.28
C SER A 10 19.74 -9.34 31.89
N GLY A 11 20.93 -9.40 31.30
CA GLY A 11 21.13 -9.06 29.89
C GLY A 11 21.01 -10.33 29.05
N LEU A 12 20.26 -10.26 27.93
CA LEU A 12 20.04 -11.33 26.93
C LEU A 12 18.72 -12.12 27.04
N LEU A 13 17.61 -11.42 27.27
CA LEU A 13 16.34 -11.78 26.62
C LEU A 13 15.98 -10.69 25.61
N VAL A 14 16.87 -10.45 24.64
CA VAL A 14 16.46 -9.72 23.44
C VAL A 14 15.66 -10.71 22.62
N PRO A 15 14.35 -10.49 22.36
CA PRO A 15 13.61 -11.37 21.49
C PRO A 15 14.30 -11.41 20.13
N TYR A 16 14.67 -12.61 19.67
CA TYR A 16 15.11 -12.82 18.31
C TYR A 16 13.92 -12.58 17.39
N VAL A 17 13.87 -11.41 16.78
CA VAL A 17 12.95 -11.14 15.68
C VAL A 17 13.62 -11.72 14.43
N SER A 18 13.02 -12.75 13.85
CA SER A 18 13.37 -13.23 12.51
C SER A 18 12.52 -12.46 11.51
N PRO A 19 13.09 -11.49 10.76
CA PRO A 19 12.32 -10.82 9.72
C PRO A 19 11.96 -11.81 8.61
N LEU A 20 10.91 -11.50 7.85
CA LEU A 20 10.59 -12.24 6.64
C LEU A 20 11.68 -11.98 5.59
N ASP A 21 12.57 -12.94 5.38
CA ASP A 21 13.63 -12.86 4.37
C ASP A 21 13.09 -13.30 2.99
N ASN A 22 12.27 -12.44 2.38
CA ASN A 22 11.65 -12.68 1.07
C ASN A 22 12.32 -11.90 -0.09
N GLY A 23 13.46 -11.26 0.17
CA GLY A 23 14.20 -10.45 -0.82
C GLY A 23 13.58 -9.10 -1.18
N LEU A 24 12.49 -8.68 -0.51
CA LEU A 24 11.85 -7.37 -0.71
C LEU A 24 12.26 -6.38 0.39
N ALA A 25 12.04 -5.08 0.14
CA ALA A 25 12.27 -3.99 1.10
C ALA A 25 13.69 -3.99 1.73
N LEU A 26 14.71 -4.34 0.95
CA LEU A 26 16.12 -4.26 1.36
C LEU A 26 16.55 -2.81 1.66
N THR A 27 15.84 -1.84 1.08
CA THR A 27 15.80 -0.43 1.47
C THR A 27 14.36 -0.04 1.80
N PRO A 28 14.12 1.05 2.55
CA PRO A 28 12.77 1.56 2.77
C PRO A 28 12.02 1.74 1.43
N PRO A 29 10.79 1.21 1.28
CA PRO A 29 10.03 1.35 0.06
C PRO A 29 9.66 2.82 -0.17
N MET A 30 9.72 3.25 -1.42
CA MET A 30 9.41 4.62 -1.84
C MET A 30 8.30 4.56 -2.89
N GLY A 31 7.26 5.36 -2.70
CA GLY A 31 6.11 5.33 -3.58
C GLY A 31 5.05 6.35 -3.18
N TRP A 32 3.88 6.23 -3.81
CA TRP A 32 2.70 7.03 -3.54
C TRP A 32 1.58 6.15 -2.98
N LEU A 33 0.79 6.68 -2.05
CA LEU A 33 -0.32 6.00 -1.41
C LEU A 33 -1.50 6.96 -1.25
N ALA A 34 -2.69 6.52 -1.65
CA ALA A 34 -3.84 7.42 -1.82
C ALA A 34 -4.40 8.02 -0.50
N TRP A 35 -4.21 7.34 0.63
CA TRP A 35 -4.97 7.57 1.86
C TRP A 35 -4.87 8.98 2.42
N GLU A 36 -3.65 9.51 2.60
CA GLU A 36 -3.48 10.75 3.37
C GLU A 36 -4.22 11.92 2.71
N ARG A 37 -4.15 11.99 1.38
CA ARG A 37 -4.73 13.06 0.57
C ARG A 37 -6.17 12.80 0.11
N PHE A 38 -6.52 11.56 -0.25
CA PHE A 38 -7.80 11.21 -0.90
C PHE A 38 -8.76 10.43 0.01
N ARG A 39 -8.25 9.80 1.08
CA ARG A 39 -9.03 9.07 2.09
C ARG A 39 -10.00 8.07 1.43
N CYS A 40 -11.25 8.03 1.91
CA CYS A 40 -12.32 7.19 1.38
C CYS A 40 -13.35 8.03 0.62
N ASN A 41 -12.91 8.86 -0.32
CA ASN A 41 -13.83 9.64 -1.15
C ASN A 41 -14.48 8.75 -2.21
N LEU A 42 -15.77 8.47 -2.05
CA LEU A 42 -16.55 7.63 -2.97
C LEU A 42 -17.40 8.45 -3.95
N ASP A 43 -17.45 9.78 -3.79
CA ASP A 43 -18.35 10.66 -4.53
C ASP A 43 -17.77 11.05 -5.90
N CYS A 44 -17.77 10.10 -6.83
CA CYS A 44 -17.28 10.33 -8.19
C CYS A 44 -18.24 11.15 -9.06
N GLU A 45 -19.47 11.39 -8.61
CA GLU A 45 -20.41 12.25 -9.33
C GLU A 45 -20.11 13.73 -9.09
N ASN A 46 -19.90 14.11 -7.84
CA ASN A 46 -19.64 15.51 -7.47
C ASN A 46 -18.15 15.85 -7.38
N ASP A 47 -17.27 14.86 -7.24
CA ASP A 47 -15.82 15.03 -7.11
C ASP A 47 -15.02 13.99 -7.94
N PRO A 48 -15.22 13.94 -9.27
CA PRO A 48 -14.65 12.91 -10.15
C PRO A 48 -13.12 12.89 -10.18
N ASP A 49 -12.48 14.03 -9.91
CA ASP A 49 -11.03 14.18 -9.98
C ASP A 49 -10.32 13.71 -8.69
N ASN A 50 -11.05 13.52 -7.59
CA ASN A 50 -10.47 13.13 -6.29
C ASN A 50 -11.12 11.89 -5.66
N CYS A 51 -12.15 11.31 -6.26
CA CYS A 51 -12.73 10.08 -5.75
C CYS A 51 -11.81 8.87 -5.99
N ILE A 52 -11.98 7.80 -5.18
CA ILE A 52 -11.22 6.55 -5.31
C ILE A 52 -11.74 5.78 -6.53
N HIS A 53 -11.18 6.11 -7.70
CA HIS A 53 -11.54 5.59 -9.03
C HIS A 53 -10.27 5.20 -9.81
N GLU A 54 -10.34 4.25 -10.74
CA GLU A 54 -9.17 3.73 -11.49
C GLU A 54 -8.34 4.84 -12.16
N ASN A 55 -8.99 5.82 -12.78
CA ASN A 55 -8.34 6.99 -13.38
C ASN A 55 -7.47 7.81 -12.41
N LEU A 56 -7.80 7.86 -11.10
CA LEU A 56 -6.97 8.53 -10.11
C LEU A 56 -5.59 7.85 -10.04
N PHE A 57 -5.58 6.52 -10.03
CA PHE A 57 -4.36 5.72 -9.94
C PHE A 57 -3.57 5.72 -11.25
N VAL A 58 -4.25 5.62 -12.40
CA VAL A 58 -3.64 5.77 -13.73
C VAL A 58 -2.93 7.12 -13.86
N GLN A 59 -3.61 8.20 -13.50
CA GLN A 59 -3.03 9.55 -13.57
C GLN A 59 -1.79 9.68 -12.67
N HIS A 60 -1.82 9.13 -11.45
CA HIS A 60 -0.66 9.20 -10.55
C HIS A 60 0.49 8.31 -11.03
N ALA A 61 0.22 7.15 -11.62
CA ALA A 61 1.23 6.32 -12.26
C ALA A 61 1.91 7.07 -13.43
N ASP A 62 1.11 7.67 -14.31
CA ASP A 62 1.60 8.45 -15.45
C ASP A 62 2.46 9.64 -15.00
N LEU A 63 2.00 10.40 -14.00
CA LEU A 63 2.76 11.52 -13.43
C LEU A 63 4.05 11.05 -12.75
N MET A 64 4.01 9.94 -12.03
CA MET A 64 5.22 9.39 -11.41
C MET A 64 6.28 9.02 -12.45
N ALA A 65 5.85 8.52 -13.62
CA ALA A 65 6.73 8.21 -14.74
C ALA A 65 7.20 9.47 -15.50
N SER A 66 6.31 10.43 -15.76
CA SER A 66 6.61 11.59 -16.62
C SER A 66 7.34 12.72 -15.90
N GLU A 67 7.14 12.88 -14.59
CA GLU A 67 7.68 14.00 -13.80
C GLU A 67 8.95 13.62 -12.99
N GLY A 68 9.53 12.44 -13.26
CA GLY A 68 10.83 12.04 -12.68
C GLY A 68 10.78 11.45 -11.26
N TYR A 69 9.60 11.19 -10.70
CA TYR A 69 9.46 10.54 -9.38
C TYR A 69 10.03 9.13 -9.39
N SER A 70 9.73 8.35 -10.44
CA SER A 70 10.25 6.99 -10.61
C SER A 70 11.78 6.98 -10.76
N GLU A 71 12.34 7.97 -11.45
CA GLU A 71 13.80 8.10 -11.65
C GLU A 71 14.57 8.31 -10.33
N VAL A 72 13.92 8.89 -9.31
CA VAL A 72 14.49 9.09 -7.97
C VAL A 72 14.01 8.06 -6.94
N GLY A 73 13.35 6.99 -7.40
CA GLY A 73 13.04 5.80 -6.60
C GLY A 73 11.60 5.69 -6.10
N TYR A 74 10.71 6.64 -6.39
CA TYR A 74 9.28 6.46 -6.10
C TYR A 74 8.64 5.64 -7.22
N ASP A 75 8.61 4.32 -7.08
CA ASP A 75 8.26 3.38 -8.16
C ASP A 75 7.01 2.54 -7.88
N THR A 76 6.34 2.78 -6.75
CA THR A 76 5.17 2.02 -6.32
C THR A 76 3.94 2.93 -6.19
N VAL A 77 2.84 2.56 -6.85
CA VAL A 77 1.51 3.16 -6.66
C VAL A 77 0.67 2.23 -5.76
N THR A 78 0.25 2.71 -4.59
CA THR A 78 -0.47 1.92 -3.60
C THR A 78 -1.93 2.33 -3.48
N LEU A 79 -2.82 1.37 -3.74
CA LEU A 79 -4.23 1.46 -3.35
C LEU A 79 -4.34 1.25 -1.83
N ASP A 80 -5.09 2.12 -1.16
CA ASP A 80 -5.41 1.98 0.27
C ASP A 80 -6.82 1.40 0.43
N ASP A 81 -7.58 1.81 1.45
CA ASP A 81 -8.96 1.35 1.63
C ASP A 81 -9.92 1.84 0.53
N CYS A 82 -11.14 1.31 0.53
CA CYS A 82 -12.29 1.77 -0.26
C CYS A 82 -12.27 1.50 -1.77
N TRP A 83 -11.34 0.71 -2.30
CA TRP A 83 -11.37 0.27 -3.71
C TRP A 83 -12.34 -0.90 -3.99
N MET A 84 -12.61 -1.71 -2.96
CA MET A 84 -13.35 -2.96 -3.12
C MET A 84 -14.85 -2.71 -3.32
N ALA A 85 -15.51 -3.61 -4.04
CA ALA A 85 -16.95 -3.73 -3.98
C ALA A 85 -17.41 -4.13 -2.57
N MET A 86 -18.65 -3.82 -2.24
CA MET A 86 -19.24 -4.14 -0.93
C MET A 86 -19.36 -5.65 -0.69
N GLU A 87 -19.46 -6.43 -1.76
CA GLU A 87 -19.64 -7.89 -1.69
C GLU A 87 -18.55 -8.61 -2.49
N ARG A 88 -18.22 -9.83 -2.03
CA ARG A 88 -17.35 -10.75 -2.77
C ARG A 88 -18.10 -11.37 -3.95
N ASP A 89 -17.36 -11.92 -4.92
CA ASP A 89 -17.97 -12.68 -6.01
C ASP A 89 -18.55 -14.02 -5.53
N SER A 90 -19.19 -14.77 -6.44
CA SER A 90 -19.76 -16.08 -6.14
C SER A 90 -18.72 -17.11 -5.68
N ASP A 91 -17.43 -16.88 -5.97
CA ASP A 91 -16.31 -17.73 -5.55
C ASP A 91 -15.68 -17.23 -4.22
N GLY A 92 -16.21 -16.16 -3.62
CA GLY A 92 -15.69 -15.56 -2.39
C GLY A 92 -14.46 -14.67 -2.58
N LYS A 93 -14.12 -14.27 -3.81
CA LYS A 93 -12.97 -13.40 -4.09
C LYS A 93 -13.36 -11.92 -3.95
N LEU A 94 -12.35 -11.12 -3.60
CA LEU A 94 -12.47 -9.66 -3.64
C LEU A 94 -12.56 -9.19 -5.08
N GLN A 95 -13.30 -8.11 -5.29
CA GLN A 95 -13.53 -7.48 -6.58
C GLN A 95 -13.44 -5.96 -6.39
N GLY A 96 -12.98 -5.26 -7.40
CA GLY A 96 -13.04 -3.80 -7.41
C GLY A 96 -14.49 -3.35 -7.53
N ASP A 97 -14.79 -2.18 -6.99
CA ASP A 97 -16.07 -1.53 -7.21
C ASP A 97 -16.32 -1.36 -8.72
N HIS A 98 -17.44 -1.89 -9.23
CA HIS A 98 -17.68 -1.95 -10.68
C HIS A 98 -17.90 -0.59 -11.34
N GLU A 99 -18.34 0.41 -10.57
CA GLU A 99 -18.55 1.76 -11.11
C GLU A 99 -17.26 2.56 -11.10
N ARG A 100 -16.41 2.36 -10.08
CA ARG A 100 -15.17 3.13 -9.89
C ARG A 100 -13.92 2.46 -10.47
N PHE A 101 -13.94 1.14 -10.64
CA PHE A 101 -12.89 0.33 -11.25
C PHE A 101 -13.47 -0.56 -12.37
N PRO A 102 -14.14 0.03 -13.38
CA PRO A 102 -14.82 -0.72 -14.43
C PRO A 102 -13.90 -1.61 -15.28
N SER A 103 -12.61 -1.27 -15.39
CA SER A 103 -11.61 -2.09 -16.09
C SER A 103 -11.10 -3.25 -15.21
N GLY A 104 -11.31 -3.16 -13.89
CA GLY A 104 -10.87 -4.12 -12.89
C GLY A 104 -9.40 -3.95 -12.49
N ILE A 105 -9.05 -4.45 -11.30
CA ILE A 105 -7.72 -4.28 -10.69
C ILE A 105 -6.60 -4.90 -11.53
N LYS A 106 -6.87 -5.98 -12.28
CA LYS A 106 -5.87 -6.56 -13.17
C LYS A 106 -5.48 -5.58 -14.28
N ALA A 107 -6.45 -4.95 -14.93
CA ALA A 107 -6.16 -3.98 -15.99
C ALA A 107 -5.40 -2.77 -15.43
N LEU A 108 -5.77 -2.32 -14.23
CA LEU A 108 -5.04 -1.25 -13.54
C LEU A 108 -3.59 -1.63 -13.22
N ALA A 109 -3.31 -2.89 -12.89
CA ALA A 109 -1.95 -3.36 -12.62
C ALA A 109 -1.13 -3.65 -13.89
N ASP A 110 -1.79 -3.86 -15.04
CA ASP A 110 -1.14 -4.07 -16.33
C ASP A 110 -0.72 -2.75 -17.01
N HIS A 111 -1.31 -1.61 -16.60
CA HIS A 111 -0.98 -0.26 -17.05
C HIS A 111 0.40 0.17 -16.55
#